data_AF-A0A9J8BX04-F1
#
_entry.id   AF-A0A9J8BX04-F1
#
_cell.length_a   1.000
_cell.length_b   1.000
_cell.length_c   1.000
_cell.angle_alpha   90.00
_cell.angle_beta   90.00
_cell.angle_gamma   90.00
#
_symmetry.space_group_name_H-M   'P 1'
#
loop_
_entity.id
_entity.type
_entity.pdbx_description
1 polymer ?
#
loop_
_entity_poly.entity_id
_entity_poly.type
_entity_poly.pdbx_seq_one_letter_code
_entity_poly.pdbx_strand_id
1 'polypeptide(L)'
;FEYFESFETLRVLILPHVHRVSQLTCAVCLEDFRTKDELGVLPCQHAFHKRCLVKWLEVRCSCPLCNNPVSDALGQTHSTNLLDELL
;
A
#
# COMPACT_ATOMS: atom_id res chain seq x y z
N PHE A 1 -22.43 30.03 -4.39
CA PHE A 1 -23.06 28.72 -4.20
C PHE A 1 -22.61 27.82 -5.34
N GLU A 2 -21.31 27.64 -5.48
CA GLU A 2 -20.41 26.82 -4.65
C GLU A 2 -20.23 25.45 -5.33
N TYR A 3 -19.01 25.27 -5.82
CA TYR A 3 -18.34 24.00 -6.01
C TYR A 3 -18.83 23.10 -7.17
N PHE A 4 -17.83 22.62 -7.92
CA PHE A 4 -17.89 21.63 -8.99
C PHE A 4 -18.28 22.11 -10.40
N GLU A 5 -17.60 23.14 -10.89
CA GLU A 5 -17.05 23.00 -12.25
C GLU A 5 -15.89 21.99 -12.24
N SER A 6 -15.65 21.30 -13.36
CA SER A 6 -14.47 20.45 -13.66
C SER A 6 -14.57 18.93 -13.44
N PHE A 7 -15.66 18.29 -13.87
CA PHE A 7 -15.77 16.83 -13.88
C PHE A 7 -15.02 16.10 -15.02
N GLU A 8 -14.29 16.76 -15.93
CA GLU A 8 -13.71 16.05 -17.09
C GLU A 8 -12.24 16.33 -17.47
N THR A 9 -11.47 17.10 -16.69
CA THR A 9 -10.09 17.46 -17.08
C THR A 9 -9.00 17.20 -16.04
N LEU A 10 -9.32 16.73 -14.84
CA LEU A 10 -8.35 16.34 -13.82
C LEU A 10 -7.80 14.93 -14.04
N ARG A 11 -7.33 14.65 -15.26
CA ARG A 11 -6.14 13.80 -15.44
C ARG A 11 -5.01 14.53 -14.72
N VAL A 12 -4.91 14.27 -13.41
CA VAL A 12 -3.97 14.85 -12.45
C VAL A 12 -2.56 14.80 -13.04
N LEU A 13 -2.17 15.90 -13.68
CA LEU A 13 -0.78 16.26 -13.84
C LEU A 13 -0.28 16.58 -12.43
N ILE A 14 0.85 15.99 -12.08
CA ILE A 14 1.50 15.97 -10.76
C ILE A 14 1.06 14.82 -9.84
N LEU A 15 1.42 13.58 -10.20
CA LEU A 15 2.38 12.80 -9.41
C LEU A 15 3.12 11.84 -10.38
N PRO A 16 4.41 12.05 -10.68
CA PRO A 16 5.15 11.30 -11.71
C PRO A 16 5.44 9.83 -11.35
N HIS A 17 4.70 9.21 -10.42
CA HIS A 17 4.94 7.80 -10.07
C HIS A 17 3.79 7.06 -9.37
N VAL A 18 2.52 7.37 -9.63
CA VAL A 18 1.42 6.62 -8.98
C VAL A 18 0.25 6.38 -9.94
N HIS A 19 0.37 5.35 -10.77
CA HIS A 19 -0.69 4.90 -11.68
C HIS A 19 -1.56 3.86 -10.96
N ARG A 20 -2.76 4.30 -10.51
CA ARG A 20 -3.82 3.55 -9.78
C ARG A 20 -3.52 3.20 -8.32
N VAL A 21 -3.90 4.09 -7.40
CA VAL A 21 -4.22 3.73 -6.01
C VAL A 21 -5.69 4.05 -5.82
N SER A 22 -6.52 3.06 -5.51
CA SER A 22 -7.95 3.26 -5.22
C SER A 22 -8.18 3.99 -3.88
N GLN A 23 -7.11 4.37 -3.18
CA GLN A 23 -7.15 5.00 -1.87
C GLN A 23 -6.16 6.18 -1.83
N LEU A 24 -6.69 7.38 -1.67
CA LEU A 24 -5.90 8.60 -1.45
C LEU A 24 -5.57 8.81 0.04
N THR A 25 -5.91 7.84 0.89
CA THR A 25 -5.80 7.88 2.35
C THR A 25 -4.83 6.83 2.86
N CYS A 26 -3.98 7.19 3.82
CA CYS A 26 -3.14 6.24 4.54
C CYS A 26 -3.97 5.42 5.54
N ALA A 27 -4.07 4.10 5.38
CA ALA A 27 -4.87 3.28 6.28
C ALA A 27 -4.29 3.11 7.71
N VAL A 28 -3.07 3.61 7.95
CA VAL A 28 -2.42 3.55 9.28
C VAL A 28 -2.74 4.78 10.13
N CYS A 29 -2.66 5.98 9.56
CA CYS A 29 -2.96 7.23 10.28
C CYS A 29 -4.32 7.84 9.91
N LEU A 30 -5.01 7.29 8.90
CA LEU A 30 -6.30 7.75 8.37
C LEU A 30 -6.28 9.18 7.79
N GLU A 31 -5.10 9.66 7.38
CA GLU A 31 -4.91 10.96 6.75
C GLU A 31 -4.74 10.83 5.23
N ASP A 32 -5.25 11.80 4.48
CA ASP A 32 -5.04 11.91 3.04
C ASP A 32 -3.56 12.14 2.69
N PHE A 33 -3.12 11.55 1.58
CA PHE A 33 -1.81 11.81 0.99
C PHE A 33 -1.75 13.21 0.38
N ARG A 34 -0.62 13.88 0.56
CA ARG A 34 -0.32 15.21 0.03
C ARG A 34 0.83 15.16 -0.97
N THR A 35 0.93 16.17 -1.83
CA THR A 35 1.93 16.26 -2.93
C THR A 35 3.40 16.16 -2.46
N LYS A 36 3.68 16.32 -1.16
CA LYS A 36 5.02 16.27 -0.58
C LYS A 36 5.23 15.08 0.36
N ASP A 37 4.25 14.19 0.47
CA ASP A 37 4.36 13.04 1.34
C ASP A 37 5.28 11.99 0.72
N GLU A 38 6.19 11.47 1.54
CA GLU A 38 6.95 10.28 1.19
C GLU A 38 6.05 9.05 1.38
N LEU A 39 5.88 8.26 0.32
CA LEU A 39 5.08 7.05 0.36
C LEU A 39 5.97 5.81 0.34
N GLY A 40 5.60 4.81 1.13
CA GLY A 40 6.12 3.46 1.03
C GLY A 40 5.08 2.56 0.37
N VAL A 41 5.50 1.80 -0.64
CA VAL A 41 4.65 0.85 -1.36
C VAL A 41 5.14 -0.55 -1.09
N LEU A 42 4.25 -1.43 -0.65
CA LEU A 42 4.55 -2.84 -0.41
C LEU A 42 4.44 -3.66 -1.70
N PRO A 43 5.00 -4.89 -1.76
CA PRO A 43 4.89 -5.78 -2.93
C PRO A 43 3.44 -6.09 -3.36
N CYS A 44 2.50 -6.02 -2.41
CA CYS A 44 1.06 -6.13 -2.66
C CYS A 44 0.44 -4.87 -3.30
N GLN A 45 1.24 -3.86 -3.67
CA GLN A 45 0.87 -2.60 -4.33
C GLN A 45 0.07 -1.61 -3.47
N HIS A 46 -0.09 -1.88 -2.17
CA HIS A 46 -0.68 -0.91 -1.24
C HIS A 46 0.33 0.15 -0.80
N ALA A 47 -0.13 1.40 -0.78
CA ALA A 47 0.66 2.57 -0.41
C ALA A 47 0.27 3.11 0.97
N PHE A 48 1.27 3.60 1.69
CA PHE A 48 1.13 4.22 3.01
C PHE A 48 2.15 5.36 3.13
N HIS A 49 2.00 6.28 4.07
CA HIS A 49 3.09 7.19 4.42
C HIS A 49 4.30 6.36 4.83
N LYS A 50 5.49 6.69 4.31
CA LYS A 50 6.74 5.98 4.62
C LYS A 50 6.97 5.86 6.12
N ARG A 51 6.75 6.94 6.88
CA ARG A 51 6.85 6.94 8.35
C ARG A 51 5.87 5.98 9.01
N CYS A 52 4.63 5.92 8.52
CA CYS A 52 3.60 5.04 9.05
C CYS A 52 3.90 3.58 8.73
N LEU A 53 4.38 3.31 7.51
CA LEU A 53 4.79 1.98 7.09
C LEU A 53 5.97 1.47 7.92
N VAL A 54 7.02 2.27 8.10
CA VAL A 54 8.20 1.88 8.90
C VAL A 54 7.78 1.51 10.34
N LYS A 55 7.02 2.39 11.01
CA LYS A 55 6.51 2.11 12.36
C LYS A 55 5.65 0.85 12.45
N TRP A 56 4.86 0.57 11.41
CA TRP A 56 4.06 -0.65 11.37
C TRP A 56 4.95 -1.89 11.25
N LEU A 57 5.95 -1.86 10.36
CA LEU A 57 6.86 -2.97 10.12
C LEU A 57 7.81 -3.26 11.30
N GLU A 58 8.05 -2.30 12.18
CA GLU A 58 8.74 -2.52 13.47
C GLU A 58 7.98 -3.52 14.37
N VAL A 59 6.66 -3.63 14.21
CA VAL A 59 5.80 -4.49 15.03
C VAL A 59 5.30 -5.71 14.24
N ARG A 60 4.96 -5.53 12.96
CA ARG A 60 4.38 -6.57 12.10
C ARG A 60 4.92 -6.49 10.67
N CYS A 61 5.56 -7.56 10.21
CA CYS A 61 6.05 -7.69 8.83
C CYS A 61 4.93 -8.05 7.82
N SER A 62 3.75 -7.44 7.90
CA SER A 62 2.63 -7.66 7.00
C SER A 62 1.93 -6.36 6.59
N CYS A 63 1.23 -6.38 5.46
CA CYS A 63 0.48 -5.24 4.96
C CYS A 63 -0.70 -4.88 5.89
N PRO A 64 -0.88 -3.61 6.29
CA PRO A 64 -2.03 -3.16 7.09
C PRO A 64 -3.40 -3.37 6.43
N LEU A 65 -3.46 -3.45 5.10
CA LEU A 65 -4.72 -3.54 4.34
C LEU A 65 -5.12 -4.99 4.01
N CYS A 66 -4.18 -5.80 3.53
CA CYS A 66 -4.49 -7.17 3.08
C CYS A 66 -3.82 -8.26 3.91
N ASN A 67 -3.03 -7.90 4.93
CA ASN A 67 -2.26 -8.81 5.77
C ASN A 67 -1.25 -9.71 5.03
N ASN A 68 -0.97 -9.46 3.75
CA ASN A 68 0.07 -10.18 3.02
C ASN A 68 1.45 -9.88 3.65
N PRO A 69 2.30 -10.90 3.81
CA PRO A 69 3.64 -10.71 4.36
C PRO A 69 4.50 -9.83 3.45
N VAL A 70 5.40 -9.06 4.06
CA VAL A 70 6.44 -8.30 3.36
C VAL A 70 7.65 -9.21 3.17
N SER A 71 7.49 -10.29 2.41
CA SER A 71 8.61 -11.16 2.02
C SER A 71 9.12 -10.71 0.65
N ASP A 72 10.40 -10.35 0.60
CA ASP A 72 11.09 -9.93 -0.62
C ASP A 72 10.93 -10.96 -1.73
N ALA A 73 10.84 -10.50 -2.98
CA ALA A 73 10.83 -11.34 -4.17
C ALA A 73 12.22 -11.94 -4.46
N LEU A 74 12.83 -12.58 -3.47
CA LEU A 74 14.01 -13.44 -3.58
C LEU A 74 13.78 -14.70 -2.72
N GLY A 75 12.99 -15.64 -3.26
CA GLY A 75 13.14 -17.08 -3.04
C GLY A 75 12.98 -17.65 -1.62
N GLN A 76 11.80 -18.24 -1.38
CA GLN A 76 11.54 -19.44 -0.56
C GLN A 76 11.72 -19.36 0.97
N THR A 77 10.59 -19.25 1.67
CA THR A 77 10.29 -20.15 2.80
C THR A 77 8.86 -20.68 2.65
N HIS A 78 8.71 -21.77 1.89
CA HIS A 78 7.52 -22.59 1.97
C HIS A 78 7.70 -23.54 3.16
N SER A 79 7.30 -23.09 4.33
CA SER A 79 7.22 -23.94 5.52
C SER A 79 5.94 -23.67 6.27
N THR A 80 4.84 -24.24 5.77
CA THR A 80 3.80 -24.81 6.63
C THR A 80 3.34 -26.17 6.06
N ASN A 81 3.86 -27.22 6.69
CA ASN A 81 3.26 -28.54 6.95
C ASN A 81 2.86 -29.49 5.78
N LEU A 82 3.79 -30.42 5.53
CA LEU A 82 3.57 -31.85 5.31
C LEU A 82 2.28 -32.41 5.97
N LEU A 83 1.28 -32.80 5.16
CA LEU A 83 0.30 -33.89 5.40
C LEU A 83 -0.79 -33.91 4.29
N ASP A 84 -0.44 -34.27 3.05
CA ASP A 84 -1.44 -34.64 2.02
C ASP A 84 -0.90 -35.67 0.99
N GLU A 85 0.07 -36.52 1.38
CA GLU A 85 0.54 -37.66 0.57
C GLU A 85 0.55 -38.94 1.44
N LEU A 86 -0.58 -39.18 2.10
CA LEU A 86 -1.00 -40.52 2.54
C LEU A 86 -2.37 -40.79 1.92
N LEU A 87 -2.37 -40.99 0.61
CA LEU A 87 -3.35 -41.77 -0.12
C LEU A 87 -2.73 -42.34 -1.41
#